data_AF-A0A291BW94-F1
#
_entry.id   AF-A0A291BW94-F1
#
_cell.length_a   1.000
_cell.length_b   1.000
_cell.length_c   1.000
_cell.angle_alpha   90.00
_cell.angle_beta   90.00
_cell.angle_gamma   90.00
#
_symmetry.space_group_name_H-M   'P 1'
#
loop_
_entity.id
_entity.type
_entity.pdbx_description
1 polymer ?
#
loop_
_entity_poly.entity_id
_entity_poly.type
_entity_poly.pdbx_seq_one_letter_code
_entity_poly.pdbx_strand_id
1 'polypeptide(L)'
;MKNLFSFVKNLNVQSKSDASINKIDSTEKLLALYRQKNYKRIPFLPNNEECSKILDRYDILPSLLVRKEYMDIIYQDDLYRGDIIYLWWLANPRTNKKKIPAYFVFKYGISVNERSGTLISLGYIDKQNNLTDKAVKLIELHSSIINEHKFPEPLLINDKQTEIYVDDKAFYDDLLNRGVINEQEYKEAFETTKAANDASDELLTMNKYSSKELKMVNNNKRGITLEKSGDVDKAIELYEYNIKHRFQGNHPYDRLAIIYRKQKRINDEIRVLEVAVDVFEKDVYKKRPDRNVKTNRFKERLGKVHSDKKHENERRNNNE
;
A
#
# COMPACT_ATOMS: atom_id res chain seq x y z
N MET A 1 -8.61 -30.64 -29.56
CA MET A 1 -9.43 -31.81 -29.18
C MET A 1 -8.77 -33.06 -29.75
N LYS A 2 -8.46 -34.06 -28.90
CA LYS A 2 -7.79 -35.37 -29.16
C LYS A 2 -6.28 -35.27 -29.45
N ASN A 3 -5.35 -35.96 -28.81
CA ASN A 3 -5.38 -37.05 -27.84
C ASN A 3 -4.03 -37.09 -27.10
N LEU A 4 -3.99 -36.77 -25.79
CA LEU A 4 -2.84 -37.09 -24.92
C LEU A 4 -2.92 -38.53 -24.37
N PHE A 5 -3.89 -39.32 -24.85
CA PHE A 5 -4.20 -40.67 -24.37
C PHE A 5 -3.36 -41.80 -25.01
N SER A 6 -2.47 -41.51 -25.96
CA SER A 6 -1.74 -42.57 -26.68
C SER A 6 -0.40 -42.98 -26.07
N PHE A 7 0.14 -42.25 -25.09
CA PHE A 7 1.45 -42.58 -24.51
C PHE A 7 1.42 -43.68 -23.44
N VAL A 8 0.23 -44.13 -23.02
CA VAL A 8 0.08 -45.08 -21.89
C VAL A 8 -0.04 -46.55 -22.33
N LYS A 9 -0.06 -46.86 -23.63
CA LYS A 9 -0.47 -48.20 -24.08
C LYS A 9 0.64 -49.21 -24.42
N ASN A 10 1.92 -48.90 -24.21
CA ASN A 10 3.03 -49.78 -24.67
C ASN A 10 4.02 -50.26 -23.60
N LEU A 11 3.65 -50.31 -22.33
CA LEU A 11 4.48 -50.98 -21.31
C LEU A 11 3.63 -51.95 -20.50
N ASN A 12 3.45 -53.16 -21.04
CA ASN A 12 3.03 -54.29 -20.22
C ASN A 12 3.66 -55.58 -20.74
N VAL A 13 4.85 -55.93 -20.21
CA VAL A 13 5.31 -57.32 -20.10
C VAL A 13 5.94 -57.50 -18.72
N GLN A 14 5.08 -57.92 -17.78
CA GLN A 14 5.28 -58.82 -16.63
C GLN A 14 6.66 -58.92 -15.95
N SER A 15 6.72 -58.49 -14.67
CA SER A 15 6.92 -59.43 -13.54
C SER A 15 6.63 -58.77 -12.18
N LYS A 16 5.49 -59.18 -11.60
CA LYS A 16 5.09 -59.26 -10.18
C LYS A 16 5.92 -58.50 -9.11
N SER A 17 5.36 -57.38 -8.65
CA SER A 17 5.10 -57.10 -7.23
C SER A 17 4.04 -55.98 -7.14
N ASP A 18 2.79 -56.37 -6.88
CA ASP A 18 1.65 -55.47 -6.77
C ASP A 18 1.72 -54.61 -5.49
N ALA A 19 1.23 -53.36 -5.62
CA ALA A 19 0.88 -52.36 -4.58
C ALA A 19 1.78 -51.10 -4.43
N SER A 20 2.50 -50.64 -5.46
CA SER A 20 3.17 -49.32 -5.45
C SER A 20 3.03 -48.55 -6.78
N ILE A 21 1.81 -48.53 -7.34
CA ILE A 21 1.53 -47.82 -8.59
C ILE A 21 1.56 -46.30 -8.35
N ASN A 22 2.72 -45.69 -8.60
CA ASN A 22 2.98 -44.29 -9.02
C ASN A 22 1.97 -43.22 -8.57
N LYS A 23 2.06 -42.77 -7.32
CA LYS A 23 1.42 -41.52 -6.89
C LYS A 23 2.31 -40.35 -7.34
N ILE A 24 1.96 -39.72 -8.47
CA ILE A 24 2.71 -38.57 -9.00
C ILE A 24 2.78 -37.48 -7.92
N ASP A 25 4.00 -37.07 -7.58
CA ASP A 25 4.30 -36.03 -6.58
C ASP A 25 3.59 -34.71 -6.92
N SER A 26 2.80 -34.18 -5.98
CA SER A 26 2.09 -32.91 -6.14
C SER A 26 3.05 -31.74 -6.34
N THR A 27 4.26 -31.84 -5.80
CA THR A 27 5.33 -30.86 -5.99
C THR A 27 5.71 -30.74 -7.46
N GLU A 28 5.95 -31.88 -8.12
CA GLU A 28 6.28 -31.94 -9.55
C GLU A 28 5.13 -31.45 -10.44
N LYS A 29 3.88 -31.73 -10.06
CA LYS A 29 2.70 -31.22 -10.77
C LYS A 29 2.60 -29.70 -10.68
N LEU A 30 2.79 -29.13 -9.49
CA LEU A 30 2.74 -27.68 -9.29
C LEU A 30 3.90 -26.98 -10.02
N LEU A 31 5.09 -27.58 -10.00
CA LEU A 31 6.24 -27.13 -10.79
C LEU A 31 5.93 -27.11 -12.29
N ALA A 32 5.36 -28.21 -12.82
CA ALA A 32 4.97 -28.30 -14.22
C ALA A 32 3.91 -27.25 -14.59
N LEU A 33 2.94 -27.00 -13.71
CA LEU A 33 1.93 -25.95 -13.90
C LEU A 33 2.57 -24.56 -13.97
N TYR A 34 3.49 -24.22 -13.06
CA TYR A 34 4.20 -22.94 -13.12
C TYR A 34 5.03 -22.80 -14.41
N ARG A 35 5.69 -23.87 -14.88
CA ARG A 35 6.41 -23.88 -16.15
C ARG A 35 5.46 -23.67 -17.34
N GLN A 36 4.34 -24.38 -17.38
CA GLN A 36 3.32 -24.22 -18.44
C GLN A 36 2.75 -22.80 -18.47
N LYS A 37 2.65 -22.15 -17.31
CA LYS A 37 2.21 -20.76 -17.19
C LYS A 37 3.32 -19.75 -17.48
N ASN A 38 4.51 -20.16 -17.91
CA ASN A 38 5.62 -19.26 -18.28
C ASN A 38 6.03 -18.31 -17.14
N TYR A 39 6.13 -18.81 -15.91
CA TYR A 39 6.75 -18.04 -14.83
C TYR A 39 8.24 -17.85 -15.14
N LYS A 40 8.72 -16.60 -15.12
CA LYS A 40 10.16 -16.31 -15.32
C LYS A 40 11.01 -16.93 -14.21
N ARG A 41 10.49 -16.90 -12.98
CA ARG A 41 11.03 -17.59 -11.82
C ARG A 41 9.93 -18.41 -11.15
N ILE A 42 10.25 -19.65 -10.83
CA ILE A 42 9.32 -20.56 -10.17
C ILE A 42 9.12 -20.10 -8.71
N PRO A 43 7.87 -19.88 -8.26
CA PRO A 43 7.55 -19.68 -6.85
C PRO A 43 8.06 -20.83 -5.97
N PHE A 44 8.38 -20.54 -4.72
CA PHE A 44 8.70 -21.56 -3.74
C PHE A 44 7.61 -22.63 -3.68
N LEU A 45 8.03 -23.89 -3.73
CA LEU A 45 7.14 -25.04 -3.67
C LEU A 45 7.07 -25.50 -2.20
N PRO A 46 5.91 -25.41 -1.54
CA PRO A 46 5.75 -25.93 -0.19
C PRO A 46 5.79 -27.47 -0.19
N ASN A 47 5.55 -28.08 0.96
CA ASN A 47 5.48 -29.54 1.05
C ASN A 47 4.41 -30.11 0.08
N ASN A 48 4.51 -31.41 -0.19
CA ASN A 48 3.65 -32.11 -1.15
C ASN A 48 2.15 -31.97 -0.82
N GLU A 49 1.77 -31.98 0.47
CA GLU A 49 0.38 -31.83 0.89
C GLU A 49 -0.19 -30.45 0.52
N GLU A 50 0.54 -29.38 0.82
CA GLU A 50 0.17 -28.02 0.43
C GLU A 50 0.15 -27.83 -1.09
N CYS A 51 1.09 -28.45 -1.81
CA CYS A 51 1.06 -28.49 -3.27
C CYS A 51 -0.21 -29.17 -3.80
N SER A 52 -0.64 -30.28 -3.18
CA SER A 52 -1.88 -30.97 -3.53
C SER A 52 -3.08 -30.05 -3.33
N LYS A 53 -3.18 -29.39 -2.17
CA LYS A 53 -4.28 -28.45 -1.86
C LYS A 53 -4.38 -27.31 -2.87
N ILE A 54 -3.24 -26.77 -3.33
CA ILE A 54 -3.20 -25.74 -4.38
C ILE A 54 -3.74 -26.31 -5.69
N LEU A 55 -3.26 -27.48 -6.11
CA LEU A 55 -3.64 -28.11 -7.38
C LEU A 55 -5.12 -28.50 -7.41
N ASP A 56 -5.64 -29.08 -6.33
CA ASP A 56 -7.03 -29.54 -6.23
C ASP A 56 -8.03 -28.38 -6.35
N ARG A 57 -7.62 -27.16 -5.99
CA ARG A 57 -8.47 -25.95 -5.99
C ARG A 57 -8.18 -25.01 -7.15
N TYR A 58 -7.10 -25.26 -7.90
CA TYR A 58 -6.64 -24.41 -8.99
C TYR A 58 -7.68 -24.25 -10.10
N ASP A 59 -8.36 -25.34 -10.47
CA ASP A 59 -9.35 -25.33 -11.55
C ASP A 59 -10.56 -24.42 -11.25
N ILE A 60 -10.86 -24.22 -9.96
CA ILE A 60 -11.97 -23.38 -9.48
C ILE A 60 -11.50 -21.94 -9.24
N LEU A 61 -10.29 -21.77 -8.68
CA LEU A 61 -9.76 -20.46 -8.32
C LEU A 61 -8.30 -20.30 -8.80
N PRO A 62 -8.10 -19.90 -10.07
CA PRO A 62 -6.75 -19.73 -10.63
C PRO A 62 -5.89 -18.69 -9.90
N SER A 63 -6.51 -17.76 -9.15
CA SER A 63 -5.82 -16.75 -8.35
C SER A 63 -5.13 -17.31 -7.10
N LEU A 64 -5.26 -18.61 -6.81
CA LEU A 64 -4.47 -19.30 -5.78
C LEU A 64 -2.99 -19.43 -6.15
N LEU A 65 -2.66 -19.39 -7.45
CA LEU A 65 -1.27 -19.32 -7.86
C LEU A 65 -0.69 -17.95 -7.49
N VAL A 66 0.56 -17.97 -7.01
CA VAL A 66 1.35 -16.76 -6.81
C VAL A 66 1.32 -15.93 -8.08
N ARG A 67 1.04 -14.63 -7.99
CA ARG A 67 1.00 -13.76 -9.18
C ARG A 67 2.35 -13.76 -9.88
N LYS A 68 2.35 -13.91 -11.21
CA LYS A 68 3.61 -13.98 -11.99
C LYS A 68 4.46 -12.74 -11.79
N GLU A 69 3.82 -11.58 -11.74
CA GLU A 69 4.46 -10.28 -11.59
C GLU A 69 5.17 -10.16 -10.24
N TYR A 70 4.83 -10.99 -9.24
CA TYR A 70 5.49 -10.97 -7.93
C TYR A 70 6.82 -11.73 -7.95
N MET A 71 7.01 -12.57 -8.97
CA MET A 71 8.24 -13.31 -9.25
C MET A 71 9.13 -12.59 -10.29
N ASP A 72 8.77 -11.38 -10.70
CA ASP A 72 9.63 -10.53 -11.52
C ASP A 72 10.64 -9.78 -10.65
N ILE A 73 11.85 -9.59 -11.18
CA ILE A 73 12.89 -8.79 -10.52
C ILE A 73 12.45 -7.33 -10.50
N ILE A 74 12.42 -6.72 -9.32
CA ILE A 74 11.95 -5.35 -9.10
C ILE A 74 13.07 -4.36 -8.76
N TYR A 75 14.27 -4.86 -8.47
CA TYR A 75 15.43 -4.04 -8.13
C TYR A 75 16.73 -4.73 -8.54
N GLN A 76 17.83 -3.98 -8.51
CA GLN A 76 19.18 -4.53 -8.64
C GLN A 76 19.38 -5.65 -7.58
N ASP A 77 20.26 -6.62 -7.87
CA ASP A 77 20.56 -7.76 -6.97
C ASP A 77 19.53 -8.91 -6.92
N ASP A 78 18.75 -9.15 -7.99
CA ASP A 78 17.83 -10.30 -8.08
C ASP A 78 16.78 -10.33 -6.94
N LEU A 79 16.22 -9.16 -6.65
CA LEU A 79 15.21 -8.97 -5.62
C LEU A 79 13.80 -8.97 -6.20
N TYR A 80 12.89 -9.57 -5.43
CA TYR A 80 11.49 -9.75 -5.77
C TYR A 80 10.58 -9.02 -4.80
N ARG A 81 9.30 -8.92 -5.16
CA ARG A 81 8.29 -8.32 -4.29
C ARG A 81 8.27 -8.93 -2.88
N GLY A 82 8.42 -10.26 -2.79
CA GLY A 82 8.48 -10.97 -1.50
C GLY A 82 9.62 -10.52 -0.60
N ASP A 83 10.78 -10.15 -1.16
CA ASP A 83 11.94 -9.71 -0.36
C ASP A 83 11.68 -8.37 0.31
N ILE A 84 11.02 -7.44 -0.37
CA ILE A 84 10.64 -6.15 0.22
C ILE A 84 9.67 -6.36 1.39
N ILE A 85 8.72 -7.27 1.22
CA ILE A 85 7.78 -7.61 2.28
C ILE A 85 8.48 -8.33 3.43
N TYR A 86 9.48 -9.16 3.15
CA TYR A 86 10.26 -9.83 4.18
C TYR A 86 11.10 -8.82 4.99
N LEU A 87 11.79 -7.90 4.32
CA LEU A 87 12.55 -6.83 4.97
C LEU A 87 11.63 -5.90 5.78
N TRP A 88 10.48 -5.52 5.24
CA TRP A 88 9.47 -4.74 5.97
C TRP A 88 8.94 -5.51 7.19
N TRP A 89 8.65 -6.80 7.04
CA TRP A 89 8.22 -7.65 8.14
C TRP A 89 9.29 -7.68 9.21
N LEU A 90 10.55 -7.97 8.88
CA LEU A 90 11.70 -7.91 9.79
C LEU A 90 11.79 -6.58 10.55
N ALA A 91 11.67 -5.45 9.85
CA ALA A 91 11.72 -4.11 10.43
C ALA A 91 10.58 -3.82 11.43
N ASN A 92 9.46 -4.55 11.37
CA ASN A 92 8.31 -4.30 12.23
C ASN A 92 8.47 -4.97 13.61
N PRO A 93 8.66 -4.20 14.70
CA PRO A 93 8.90 -4.76 16.04
C PRO A 93 7.68 -5.46 16.63
N ARG A 94 6.47 -5.22 16.09
CA ARG A 94 5.22 -5.84 16.57
C ARG A 94 4.98 -7.23 15.99
N THR A 95 5.79 -7.66 15.03
CA THR A 95 5.57 -8.96 14.37
C THR A 95 6.32 -10.07 15.10
N ASN A 96 5.64 -11.20 15.30
CA ASN A 96 6.23 -12.36 15.94
C ASN A 96 7.21 -13.07 14.98
N LYS A 97 8.51 -12.92 15.24
CA LYS A 97 9.57 -13.51 14.40
C LYS A 97 9.65 -15.04 14.48
N LYS A 98 9.01 -15.65 15.47
CA LYS A 98 8.98 -17.10 15.64
C LYS A 98 7.96 -17.77 14.72
N LYS A 99 6.94 -17.04 14.25
CA LYS A 99 5.86 -17.57 13.40
C LYS A 99 5.89 -16.86 12.05
N ILE A 100 6.47 -17.52 11.06
CA ILE A 100 6.54 -16.99 9.69
C ILE A 100 5.12 -16.96 9.08
N PRO A 101 4.63 -15.79 8.61
CA PRO A 101 3.34 -15.70 7.96
C PRO A 101 3.23 -16.53 6.67
N ALA A 102 2.09 -17.20 6.51
CA ALA A 102 1.82 -18.07 5.36
C ALA A 102 1.82 -17.31 4.01
N TYR A 103 1.53 -16.00 4.01
CA TYR A 103 1.52 -15.19 2.79
C TYR A 103 2.89 -15.15 2.09
N PHE A 104 4.00 -15.41 2.79
CA PHE A 104 5.32 -15.46 2.14
C PHE A 104 5.38 -16.55 1.09
N VAL A 105 4.83 -17.73 1.40
CA VAL A 105 4.73 -18.85 0.47
C VAL A 105 3.59 -18.60 -0.52
N PHE A 106 2.37 -18.40 -0.04
CA PHE A 106 1.18 -18.49 -0.90
C PHE A 106 0.87 -17.22 -1.69
N LYS A 107 1.27 -16.04 -1.21
CA LYS A 107 1.07 -14.76 -1.93
C LYS A 107 2.31 -14.34 -2.68
N TYR A 108 3.49 -14.46 -2.06
CA TYR A 108 4.74 -13.94 -2.63
C TYR A 108 5.67 -15.02 -3.20
N GLY A 109 5.36 -16.31 -3.02
CA GLY A 109 6.14 -17.38 -3.63
C GLY A 109 7.58 -17.47 -3.12
N ILE A 110 7.84 -17.09 -1.88
CA ILE A 110 9.18 -17.16 -1.29
C ILE A 110 9.22 -18.00 -0.01
N SER A 111 10.33 -18.71 0.16
CA SER A 111 10.72 -19.26 1.46
C SER A 111 11.56 -18.21 2.19
N VAL A 112 11.06 -17.76 3.35
CA VAL A 112 11.80 -16.83 4.20
C VAL A 112 13.19 -17.38 4.52
N ASN A 113 13.29 -18.66 4.88
CA ASN A 113 14.56 -19.29 5.23
C ASN A 113 15.57 -19.26 4.07
N GLU A 114 15.14 -19.54 2.84
CA GLU A 114 16.02 -19.48 1.66
C GLU A 114 16.42 -18.05 1.33
N ARG A 115 15.48 -17.10 1.43
CA ARG A 115 15.75 -15.69 1.12
C ARG A 115 16.59 -15.01 2.19
N SER A 116 16.53 -15.40 3.46
CA SER A 116 17.40 -14.87 4.52
C SER A 116 18.88 -15.00 4.14
N GLY A 117 19.31 -16.19 3.70
CA GLY A 117 20.71 -16.41 3.29
C GLY A 117 21.12 -15.52 2.11
N THR A 118 20.22 -15.35 1.14
CA THR A 118 20.45 -14.45 0.00
C THR A 118 20.60 -13.00 0.47
N LEU A 119 19.67 -12.51 1.30
CA LEU A 119 19.67 -11.13 1.80
C LEU A 119 20.87 -10.83 2.72
N ILE A 120 21.36 -11.82 3.46
CA ILE A 120 22.63 -11.72 4.20
C ILE A 120 23.81 -11.54 3.22
N SER A 121 23.90 -12.39 2.19
CA SER A 121 25.00 -12.33 1.21
C SER A 121 25.03 -11.00 0.42
N LEU A 122 23.85 -10.42 0.18
CA LEU A 122 23.68 -9.14 -0.52
C LEU A 122 23.83 -7.92 0.41
N GLY A 123 24.04 -8.13 1.72
CA GLY A 123 24.25 -7.08 2.71
C GLY A 123 22.98 -6.29 3.09
N TYR A 124 21.79 -6.85 2.88
CA TYR A 124 20.53 -6.23 3.29
C TYR A 124 20.22 -6.46 4.78
N ILE A 125 20.59 -7.64 5.30
CA ILE A 125 20.43 -7.96 6.72
C ILE A 125 21.71 -8.60 7.26
N ASP A 126 21.94 -8.51 8.56
CA ASP A 126 23.05 -9.20 9.23
C ASP A 126 22.70 -10.65 9.61
N LYS A 127 23.66 -11.37 10.20
CA LYS A 127 23.47 -12.77 10.64
C LYS A 127 22.45 -12.92 11.77
N GLN A 128 22.07 -11.83 12.42
CA GLN A 128 21.07 -11.75 13.47
C GLN A 128 19.70 -11.27 12.93
N ASN A 129 19.56 -11.13 11.61
CA ASN A 129 18.40 -10.60 10.90
C ASN A 129 18.08 -9.12 11.20
N ASN A 130 19.05 -8.34 11.67
CA ASN A 130 18.90 -6.89 11.76
C ASN A 130 19.10 -6.26 10.39
N LEU A 131 18.35 -5.18 10.11
CA LEU A 131 18.44 -4.47 8.84
C LEU A 131 19.69 -3.59 8.78
N THR A 132 20.28 -3.50 7.59
CA THR A 132 21.31 -2.51 7.26
C THR A 132 20.68 -1.23 6.69
N ASP A 133 21.46 -0.16 6.60
CA ASP A 133 21.05 1.07 5.89
C ASP A 133 20.66 0.81 4.44
N LYS A 134 21.28 -0.20 3.80
CA LYS A 134 20.94 -0.64 2.43
C LYS A 134 19.50 -1.16 2.38
N ALA A 135 19.09 -1.97 3.35
CA ALA A 135 17.71 -2.45 3.44
C ALA A 135 16.71 -1.36 3.79
N VAL A 136 17.05 -0.46 4.70
CA VAL A 136 16.17 0.67 5.06
C VAL A 136 15.87 1.54 3.83
N LYS A 137 16.89 1.92 3.07
CA LYS A 137 16.71 2.69 1.83
C LYS A 137 15.88 1.94 0.78
N LEU A 138 16.08 0.62 0.65
CA LEU A 138 15.32 -0.21 -0.26
C LEU A 138 13.83 -0.27 0.12
N ILE A 139 13.53 -0.42 1.41
CA ILE A 139 12.16 -0.38 1.95
C ILE A 139 11.48 0.96 1.62
N GLU A 140 12.17 2.07 1.84
CA GLU A 140 11.65 3.42 1.54
C GLU A 140 11.35 3.60 0.06
N LEU A 141 12.30 3.18 -0.79
CA LEU A 141 12.18 3.24 -2.25
C LEU A 141 10.96 2.47 -2.76
N HIS A 142 10.68 1.30 -2.17
CA HIS A 142 9.58 0.41 -2.55
C HIS A 142 8.38 0.48 -1.61
N SER A 143 8.14 1.62 -0.98
CA SER A 143 7.02 1.81 -0.05
C SER A 143 5.64 1.55 -0.65
N SER A 144 5.46 1.68 -1.97
CA SER A 144 4.21 1.30 -2.66
C SER A 144 3.88 -0.18 -2.52
N ILE A 145 4.88 -1.07 -2.63
CA ILE A 145 4.72 -2.53 -2.47
C ILE A 145 4.21 -2.87 -1.08
N ILE A 146 4.73 -2.18 -0.07
CA ILE A 146 4.34 -2.35 1.34
C ILE A 146 2.91 -1.87 1.55
N ASN A 147 2.55 -0.73 0.95
CA ASN A 147 1.20 -0.19 1.05
C ASN A 147 0.17 -1.12 0.39
N GLU A 148 0.46 -1.66 -0.78
CA GLU A 148 -0.40 -2.66 -1.45
C GLU A 148 -0.51 -3.97 -0.65
N HIS A 149 0.54 -4.34 0.11
CA HIS A 149 0.46 -5.50 1.00
C HIS A 149 -0.50 -5.25 2.17
N LYS A 150 -0.41 -4.07 2.79
CA LYS A 150 -1.24 -3.67 3.94
C LYS A 150 -2.67 -3.34 3.54
N PHE A 151 -2.85 -2.77 2.35
CA PHE A 151 -4.12 -2.32 1.77
C PHE A 151 -4.28 -2.93 0.39
N PRO A 152 -4.57 -4.24 0.30
CA PRO A 152 -4.84 -4.86 -0.98
C PRO A 152 -6.06 -4.20 -1.62
N GLU A 153 -5.95 -3.80 -2.90
CA GLU A 153 -7.12 -3.31 -3.62
C GLU A 153 -8.23 -4.38 -3.66
N PRO A 154 -9.50 -3.99 -3.58
CA PRO A 154 -10.61 -4.92 -3.62
C PRO A 154 -10.60 -5.74 -4.92
N LEU A 155 -10.90 -7.03 -4.81
CA LEU A 155 -11.02 -7.91 -5.97
C LEU A 155 -12.25 -7.49 -6.78
N LEU A 156 -12.04 -7.04 -8.02
CA LEU A 156 -13.11 -6.86 -9.00
C LEU A 156 -13.54 -8.24 -9.50
N ILE A 157 -14.66 -8.76 -9.00
CA ILE A 157 -15.31 -9.96 -9.55
C ILE A 157 -16.56 -9.48 -10.29
N ASN A 158 -16.49 -9.48 -11.63
CA ASN A 158 -17.57 -9.19 -12.59
C ASN A 158 -18.24 -7.81 -12.47
N ASP A 159 -17.91 -6.84 -13.35
CA ASP A 159 -18.60 -5.60 -13.77
C ASP A 159 -19.78 -5.00 -12.94
N LYS A 160 -19.79 -5.25 -11.65
CA LYS A 160 -20.72 -4.77 -10.64
C LYS A 160 -19.86 -4.56 -9.41
N GLN A 161 -19.79 -3.30 -9.00
CA GLN A 161 -19.14 -2.88 -7.78
C GLN A 161 -19.77 -3.62 -6.59
N THR A 162 -19.17 -4.74 -6.22
CA THR A 162 -19.21 -5.24 -4.86
C THR A 162 -17.79 -5.11 -4.33
N GLU A 163 -17.57 -4.08 -3.51
CA GLU A 163 -16.37 -3.90 -2.72
C GLU A 163 -16.23 -5.10 -1.77
N ILE A 164 -15.46 -6.11 -2.15
CA ILE A 164 -15.02 -7.13 -1.22
C ILE A 164 -13.64 -6.72 -0.73
N TYR A 165 -13.62 -6.13 0.47
CA TYR A 165 -12.40 -6.11 1.29
C TYR A 165 -12.09 -7.56 1.62
N VAL A 166 -10.90 -8.05 1.26
CA VAL A 166 -10.40 -9.31 1.82
C VAL A 166 -9.97 -8.97 3.25
N ASP A 167 -10.96 -8.86 4.13
CA ASP A 167 -10.78 -8.79 5.57
C ASP A 167 -10.11 -10.09 6.01
N ASP A 168 -8.99 -10.00 6.73
CA ASP A 168 -8.32 -11.14 7.35
C ASP A 168 -9.32 -12.02 8.11
N LYS A 169 -10.40 -11.42 8.64
CA LYS A 169 -11.51 -12.14 9.26
C LYS A 169 -12.17 -13.17 8.34
N ALA A 170 -12.46 -12.86 7.09
CA ALA A 170 -13.12 -13.80 6.17
C ALA A 170 -12.23 -14.99 5.83
N PHE A 171 -10.91 -14.78 5.78
CA PHE A 171 -9.92 -15.84 5.60
C PHE A 171 -9.78 -16.72 6.84
N TYR A 172 -9.68 -16.12 8.04
CA TYR A 172 -9.59 -16.90 9.29
C TYR A 172 -10.91 -17.57 9.69
N ASP A 173 -12.06 -16.94 9.41
CA ASP A 173 -13.39 -17.53 9.57
C ASP A 173 -13.53 -18.77 8.69
N ASP A 174 -13.04 -18.70 7.45
CA ASP A 174 -13.02 -19.84 6.53
C ASP A 174 -12.11 -20.96 7.04
N LEU A 175 -10.93 -20.65 7.56
CA LEU A 175 -10.02 -21.64 8.14
C LEU A 175 -10.59 -22.31 9.40
N LEU A 176 -11.24 -21.54 10.29
CA LEU A 176 -11.92 -22.06 11.49
C LEU A 176 -13.11 -22.94 11.11
N ASN A 177 -13.98 -22.48 10.20
CA ASN A 177 -15.16 -23.22 9.74
C ASN A 177 -14.78 -24.52 9.01
N ARG A 178 -13.59 -24.57 8.39
CA ARG A 178 -13.05 -25.76 7.71
C ARG A 178 -12.21 -26.66 8.63
N GLY A 179 -12.07 -26.33 9.91
CA GLY A 179 -11.31 -27.10 10.91
C GLY A 179 -9.79 -27.12 10.69
N VAL A 180 -9.26 -26.18 9.90
CA VAL A 180 -7.82 -26.06 9.61
C VAL A 180 -7.07 -25.45 10.80
N ILE A 181 -7.77 -24.65 11.59
CA ILE A 181 -7.31 -24.07 12.86
C ILE A 181 -8.39 -24.28 13.92
N ASN A 182 -8.01 -24.43 15.18
CA ASN A 182 -8.96 -24.57 16.29
C ASN A 182 -9.41 -23.21 16.85
N GLU A 183 -10.45 -23.19 17.72
CA GLU A 183 -10.99 -21.94 18.29
C GLU A 183 -9.95 -21.13 19.07
N GLN A 184 -8.97 -21.78 19.71
CA GLN A 184 -7.93 -21.10 20.45
C GLN A 184 -6.86 -20.52 19.51
N GLU A 185 -6.47 -21.23 18.45
CA GLU A 185 -5.60 -20.72 17.38
C GLU A 185 -6.27 -19.59 16.59
N TYR A 186 -7.59 -19.67 16.40
CA TYR A 186 -8.39 -18.61 15.84
C TYR A 186 -8.46 -17.41 16.77
N LYS A 187 -8.72 -17.58 18.08
CA LYS A 187 -8.71 -16.47 19.04
C LYS A 187 -7.33 -15.84 19.16
N GLU A 188 -6.26 -16.62 19.20
CA GLU A 188 -4.89 -16.08 19.25
C GLU A 188 -4.54 -15.38 17.94
N ALA A 189 -4.89 -15.95 16.77
CA ALA A 189 -4.68 -15.29 15.49
C ALA A 189 -5.54 -14.02 15.36
N PHE A 190 -6.81 -14.07 15.73
CA PHE A 190 -7.78 -12.99 15.59
C PHE A 190 -7.65 -11.91 16.66
N GLU A 191 -7.30 -12.21 17.91
CA GLU A 191 -7.00 -11.20 18.95
C GLU A 191 -5.66 -10.52 18.68
N THR A 192 -4.65 -11.25 18.20
CA THR A 192 -3.39 -10.64 17.75
C THR A 192 -3.62 -9.78 16.51
N THR A 193 -4.52 -10.20 15.60
CA THR A 193 -4.86 -9.46 14.38
C THR A 193 -5.85 -8.33 14.65
N LYS A 194 -6.75 -8.43 15.63
CA LYS A 194 -7.69 -7.38 16.04
C LYS A 194 -7.01 -6.34 16.91
N ALA A 195 -6.16 -6.72 17.86
CA ALA A 195 -5.34 -5.75 18.59
C ALA A 195 -4.28 -5.12 17.68
N ALA A 196 -3.72 -5.86 16.72
CA ALA A 196 -2.84 -5.29 15.70
C ALA A 196 -3.59 -4.49 14.64
N ASN A 197 -4.83 -4.81 14.27
CA ASN A 197 -5.64 -4.06 13.30
C ASN A 197 -6.33 -2.87 13.95
N ASP A 198 -6.76 -2.94 15.21
CA ASP A 198 -7.27 -1.77 15.95
C ASP A 198 -6.09 -0.81 16.18
N ALA A 199 -4.93 -1.29 16.63
CA ALA A 199 -3.72 -0.47 16.76
C ALA A 199 -3.12 -0.09 15.40
N SER A 200 -3.28 -0.88 14.34
CA SER A 200 -2.84 -0.57 12.97
C SER A 200 -3.83 0.32 12.26
N ASP A 201 -5.11 0.32 12.57
CA ASP A 201 -6.13 1.25 12.07
C ASP A 201 -5.98 2.58 12.79
N GLU A 202 -5.63 2.59 14.08
CA GLU A 202 -5.18 3.80 14.80
C GLU A 202 -3.83 4.31 14.25
N LEU A 203 -2.86 3.42 13.99
CA LEU A 203 -1.57 3.77 13.38
C LEU A 203 -1.68 4.09 11.89
N LEU A 204 -2.68 3.57 11.17
CA LEU A 204 -2.94 3.78 9.75
C LEU A 204 -3.78 5.03 9.56
N THR A 205 -4.75 5.30 10.42
CA THR A 205 -5.33 6.64 10.49
C THR A 205 -4.19 7.60 10.80
N MET A 206 -3.38 7.39 11.83
CA MET A 206 -2.21 8.23 12.11
C MET A 206 -1.18 8.29 10.95
N ASN A 207 -0.94 7.21 10.20
CA ASN A 207 0.03 7.16 9.08
C ASN A 207 -0.55 7.65 7.74
N LYS A 208 -1.86 7.55 7.53
CA LYS A 208 -2.59 8.15 6.40
C LYS A 208 -2.72 9.65 6.63
N TYR A 209 -2.96 10.07 7.88
CA TYR A 209 -2.79 11.46 8.31
C TYR A 209 -1.32 11.89 8.12
N SER A 210 -0.33 11.10 8.57
CA SER A 210 1.10 11.39 8.39
C SER A 210 1.56 11.43 6.92
N SER A 211 1.08 10.54 6.05
CA SER A 211 1.43 10.49 4.62
C SER A 211 0.77 11.62 3.83
N LYS A 212 -0.51 11.91 4.13
CA LYS A 212 -1.22 13.06 3.56
C LYS A 212 -0.60 14.37 4.03
N GLU A 213 -0.24 14.47 5.31
CA GLU A 213 0.42 15.64 5.90
C GLU A 213 1.84 15.81 5.38
N LEU A 214 2.62 14.74 5.25
CA LEU A 214 3.93 14.73 4.61
C LEU A 214 3.85 15.13 3.14
N LYS A 215 2.83 14.65 2.41
CA LYS A 215 2.54 15.09 1.03
C LYS A 215 2.24 16.58 0.98
N MET A 216 1.41 17.10 1.88
CA MET A 216 1.12 18.54 1.93
C MET A 216 2.37 19.38 2.29
N VAL A 217 3.21 18.88 3.19
CA VAL A 217 4.52 19.50 3.50
C VAL A 217 5.45 19.49 2.28
N ASN A 218 5.52 18.38 1.55
CA ASN A 218 6.33 18.27 0.33
C ASN A 218 5.76 19.13 -0.81
N ASN A 219 4.45 19.22 -0.94
CA ASN A 219 3.77 20.15 -1.85
C ASN A 219 4.20 21.60 -1.54
N ASN A 220 4.28 21.98 -0.26
CA ASN A 220 4.74 23.32 0.12
C ASN A 220 6.20 23.55 -0.31
N LYS A 221 7.10 22.59 -0.05
CA LYS A 221 8.51 22.68 -0.45
C LYS A 221 8.65 22.81 -1.98
N ARG A 222 7.94 21.96 -2.74
CA ARG A 222 7.95 21.99 -4.21
C ARG A 222 7.31 23.26 -4.76
N GLY A 223 6.21 23.73 -4.18
CA GLY A 223 5.55 24.98 -4.53
C GLY A 223 6.51 26.17 -4.41
N ILE A 224 7.30 26.25 -3.33
CA ILE A 224 8.32 27.29 -3.17
C ILE A 224 9.36 27.24 -4.30
N THR A 225 9.85 26.05 -4.67
CA THR A 225 10.81 25.89 -5.77
C THR A 225 10.21 26.28 -7.12
N LEU A 226 8.95 25.94 -7.37
CA LEU A 226 8.23 26.30 -8.59
C LEU A 226 7.99 27.82 -8.67
N GLU A 227 7.57 28.47 -7.59
CA GLU A 227 7.43 29.93 -7.54
C GLU A 227 8.76 30.64 -7.83
N LYS A 228 9.88 30.12 -7.31
CA LYS A 228 11.23 30.68 -7.56
C LYS A 228 11.69 30.50 -9.00
N SER A 229 11.25 29.44 -9.68
CA SER A 229 11.57 29.17 -11.09
C SER A 229 10.61 29.82 -12.07
N GLY A 230 9.56 30.50 -11.59
CA GLY A 230 8.55 31.17 -12.43
C GLY A 230 7.35 30.29 -12.81
N ASP A 231 7.36 29.00 -12.45
CA ASP A 231 6.29 28.03 -12.69
C ASP A 231 5.13 28.20 -11.69
N VAL A 232 4.52 29.40 -11.65
CA VAL A 232 3.51 29.77 -10.65
C VAL A 232 2.24 28.90 -10.75
N ASP A 233 1.82 28.49 -11.94
CA ASP A 233 0.61 27.68 -12.13
C ASP A 233 0.72 26.28 -11.49
N LYS A 234 1.87 25.62 -11.64
CA LYS A 234 2.13 24.34 -10.97
C LYS A 234 2.22 24.51 -9.46
N ALA A 235 2.72 25.65 -8.97
CA ALA A 235 2.72 25.94 -7.53
C ALA A 235 1.29 26.11 -7.00
N ILE A 236 0.40 26.77 -7.76
CA ILE A 236 -1.03 26.89 -7.43
C ILE A 236 -1.65 25.51 -7.25
N GLU A 237 -1.45 24.57 -8.17
CA GLU A 237 -2.01 23.22 -8.08
C GLU A 237 -1.62 22.51 -6.78
N LEU A 238 -0.35 22.60 -6.38
CA LEU A 238 0.15 22.00 -5.15
C LEU A 238 -0.42 22.65 -3.89
N TYR A 239 -0.58 23.97 -3.89
CA TYR A 239 -1.18 24.68 -2.76
C TYR A 239 -2.70 24.47 -2.67
N GLU A 240 -3.41 24.42 -3.80
CA GLU A 240 -4.85 24.11 -3.83
C GLU A 240 -5.13 22.69 -3.35
N TYR A 241 -4.25 21.74 -3.68
CA TYR A 241 -4.31 20.42 -3.06
C TYR A 241 -4.27 20.54 -1.53
N ASN A 242 -3.39 21.36 -0.96
CA ASN A 242 -3.26 21.51 0.48
C ASN A 242 -4.51 22.18 1.11
N ILE A 243 -5.11 23.16 0.45
CA ILE A 243 -6.36 23.78 0.89
C ILE A 243 -7.52 22.79 0.86
N LYS A 244 -7.70 22.06 -0.26
CA LYS A 244 -8.72 21.02 -0.40
C LYS A 244 -8.63 19.96 0.70
N HIS A 245 -7.41 19.69 1.15
CA HIS A 245 -7.11 18.71 2.17
C HIS A 245 -6.95 19.29 3.58
N ARG A 246 -7.28 20.58 3.77
CA ARG A 246 -7.37 21.30 5.05
C ARG A 246 -6.06 21.29 5.85
N PHE A 247 -4.95 21.57 5.17
CA PHE A 247 -3.63 21.65 5.81
C PHE A 247 -3.62 22.62 6.99
N GLN A 248 -3.05 22.22 8.12
CA GLN A 248 -3.07 23.01 9.37
C GLN A 248 -1.95 24.06 9.45
N GLY A 249 -1.05 24.13 8.48
CA GLY A 249 -0.02 25.18 8.36
C GLY A 249 -0.50 26.36 7.50
N ASN A 250 0.01 27.57 7.76
CA ASN A 250 -0.43 28.80 7.08
C ASN A 250 0.12 28.98 5.65
N HIS A 251 1.22 28.32 5.29
CA HIS A 251 1.96 28.56 4.04
C HIS A 251 1.10 28.56 2.77
N PRO A 252 0.32 27.50 2.44
CA PRO A 252 -0.44 27.47 1.19
C PRO A 252 -1.51 28.57 1.12
N TYR A 253 -2.18 28.88 2.24
CA TYR A 253 -3.17 29.97 2.31
C TYR A 253 -2.52 31.33 2.09
N ASP A 254 -1.39 31.58 2.76
CA ASP A 254 -0.66 32.84 2.61
C ASP A 254 -0.17 33.04 1.17
N ARG A 255 0.38 31.99 0.54
CA ARG A 255 0.87 32.04 -0.83
C ARG A 255 -0.25 32.20 -1.85
N LEU A 256 -1.31 31.39 -1.78
CA LEU A 256 -2.42 31.47 -2.73
C LEU A 256 -3.12 32.83 -2.67
N ALA A 257 -3.34 33.39 -1.47
CA ALA A 257 -3.90 34.73 -1.36
C ALA A 257 -3.02 35.80 -2.03
N ILE A 258 -1.69 35.70 -1.93
CA ILE A 258 -0.76 36.62 -2.63
C ILE A 258 -0.82 36.41 -4.14
N ILE A 259 -0.78 35.15 -4.60
CA ILE A 259 -0.79 34.81 -6.02
C ILE A 259 -2.09 35.28 -6.67
N TYR A 260 -3.24 34.95 -6.09
CA TYR A 260 -4.54 35.35 -6.61
C TYR A 260 -4.76 36.86 -6.58
N ARG A 261 -4.27 37.56 -5.56
CA ARG A 261 -4.24 39.03 -5.55
C ARG A 261 -3.46 39.60 -6.73
N LYS A 262 -2.25 39.08 -6.99
CA LYS A 262 -1.42 39.52 -8.13
C LYS A 262 -2.08 39.21 -9.47
N GLN A 263 -2.80 38.10 -9.58
CA GLN A 263 -3.57 37.71 -10.76
C GLN A 263 -4.93 38.42 -10.86
N LYS A 264 -5.27 39.34 -9.94
CA LYS A 264 -6.58 40.02 -9.85
C LYS A 264 -7.78 39.05 -9.70
N ARG A 265 -7.53 37.84 -9.22
CA ARG A 265 -8.54 36.81 -8.93
C ARG A 265 -9.11 36.99 -7.52
N ILE A 266 -9.80 38.11 -7.31
CA ILE A 266 -10.27 38.54 -5.99
C ILE A 266 -11.19 37.51 -5.31
N ASN A 267 -12.08 36.86 -6.06
CA ASN A 267 -12.99 35.84 -5.50
C ASN A 267 -12.22 34.61 -4.99
N ASP A 268 -11.14 34.22 -5.65
CA ASP A 268 -10.30 33.12 -5.20
C ASP A 268 -9.48 33.51 -3.96
N GLU A 269 -8.99 34.75 -3.89
CA GLU A 269 -8.34 35.27 -2.67
C GLU A 269 -9.30 35.21 -1.46
N ILE A 270 -10.56 35.67 -1.64
CA ILE A 270 -11.60 35.60 -0.59
C ILE A 270 -11.82 34.15 -0.15
N ARG A 271 -12.10 33.24 -1.09
CA ARG A 271 -12.31 31.81 -0.79
C ARG A 271 -11.15 31.22 0.01
N VAL A 272 -9.92 31.47 -0.41
CA VAL A 272 -8.72 30.94 0.27
C VAL A 272 -8.63 31.46 1.71
N LEU A 273 -8.90 32.74 1.93
CA LEU A 273 -8.86 33.35 3.27
C LEU A 273 -10.00 32.87 4.16
N GLU A 274 -11.21 32.68 3.63
CA GLU A 274 -12.34 32.08 4.35
C GLU A 274 -12.02 30.65 4.78
N VAL A 275 -11.47 29.81 3.89
CA VAL A 275 -11.05 28.45 4.24
C VAL A 275 -9.92 28.48 5.28
N ALA A 276 -8.99 29.43 5.20
CA ALA A 276 -7.92 29.57 6.19
C ALA A 276 -8.47 29.88 7.59
N VAL A 277 -9.44 30.79 7.70
CA VAL A 277 -10.11 31.11 8.98
C VAL A 277 -10.82 29.87 9.51
N ASP A 278 -11.61 29.19 8.68
CA ASP A 278 -12.37 28.00 9.06
C ASP A 278 -11.46 26.87 9.57
N VAL A 279 -10.37 26.56 8.86
CA VAL A 279 -9.40 25.53 9.27
C VAL A 279 -8.72 25.89 10.59
N PHE A 280 -8.28 27.15 10.77
CA PHE A 280 -7.63 27.56 12.00
C PHE A 280 -8.58 27.61 13.19
N GLU A 281 -9.87 27.85 12.96
CA GLU A 281 -10.88 27.83 14.01
C GLU A 281 -11.29 26.41 14.40
N LYS A 282 -11.51 25.53 13.42
CA LYS A 282 -12.11 24.21 13.65
C LYS A 282 -11.11 23.07 13.78
N ASP A 283 -10.02 23.09 13.02
CA ASP A 283 -9.15 21.92 12.86
C ASP A 283 -7.83 22.07 13.61
N VAL A 284 -7.28 23.29 13.67
CA VAL A 284 -6.00 23.55 14.34
C VAL A 284 -6.14 23.41 15.86
N TYR A 285 -5.24 22.63 16.46
CA TYR A 285 -5.23 22.36 17.90
C TYR A 285 -5.32 23.64 18.75
N LYS A 286 -6.29 23.68 19.67
CA LYS A 286 -6.66 24.90 20.42
C LYS A 286 -5.53 25.51 21.25
N LYS A 287 -4.60 24.69 21.77
CA LYS A 287 -3.45 25.16 22.58
C LYS A 287 -2.21 25.53 21.75
N ARG A 288 -2.30 25.46 20.41
CA ARG A 288 -1.18 25.87 19.54
C ARG A 288 -0.90 27.38 19.74
N PRO A 289 0.32 27.77 20.15
CA PRO A 289 0.61 29.16 20.55
C PRO A 289 0.32 30.22 19.48
N ASP A 290 0.58 29.91 18.21
CA ASP A 290 0.42 30.82 17.07
C ASP A 290 -0.99 30.81 16.45
N ARG A 291 -1.93 29.99 16.96
CA ARG A 291 -3.27 29.83 16.36
C ARG A 291 -4.03 31.15 16.28
N ASN A 292 -4.24 31.81 17.41
CA ASN A 292 -5.06 33.04 17.48
C ASN A 292 -4.44 34.18 16.68
N VAL A 293 -3.11 34.32 16.72
CA VAL A 293 -2.37 35.31 15.94
C VAL A 293 -2.61 35.11 14.44
N LYS A 294 -2.53 33.86 13.96
CA LYS A 294 -2.76 33.52 12.55
C LYS A 294 -4.23 33.68 12.14
N THR A 295 -5.17 33.23 12.97
CA THR A 295 -6.61 33.43 12.72
C THR A 295 -6.96 34.91 12.55
N ASN A 296 -6.49 35.76 13.48
CA ASN A 296 -6.75 37.20 13.42
C ASN A 296 -6.14 37.83 12.16
N ARG A 297 -4.89 37.46 11.82
CA ARG A 297 -4.26 37.92 10.58
C ARG A 297 -5.05 37.53 9.33
N PHE A 298 -5.61 36.33 9.26
CA PHE A 298 -6.45 35.93 8.12
C PHE A 298 -7.76 36.72 8.07
N LYS A 299 -8.42 36.96 9.22
CA LYS A 299 -9.63 37.80 9.31
C LYS A 299 -9.38 39.24 8.88
N GLU A 300 -8.27 39.83 9.32
CA GLU A 300 -7.88 41.19 8.91
C GLU A 300 -7.64 41.28 7.41
N ARG A 301 -6.94 40.30 6.83
CA ARG A 301 -6.73 40.23 5.37
C ARG A 301 -8.06 40.09 4.63
N LEU A 302 -8.95 39.23 5.10
CA LEU A 302 -10.27 39.01 4.50
C LEU A 302 -11.11 40.30 4.52
N GLY A 303 -11.13 41.02 5.65
CA GLY A 303 -11.80 42.31 5.76
C GLY A 303 -11.27 43.35 4.77
N LYS A 304 -9.95 43.41 4.58
CA LYS A 304 -9.33 44.30 3.57
C LYS A 304 -9.78 43.94 2.15
N VAL A 305 -9.75 42.66 1.79
CA VAL A 305 -10.14 42.21 0.44
C VAL A 305 -11.63 42.50 0.16
N HIS A 306 -12.52 42.35 1.14
CA HIS A 306 -13.92 42.72 0.98
C HIS A 306 -14.11 44.22 0.77
N SER A 307 -13.36 45.07 1.49
CA SER A 307 -13.38 46.52 1.29
C SER A 307 -12.87 46.90 -0.09
N ASP A 308 -11.75 46.29 -0.53
CA ASP A 308 -11.16 46.50 -1.85
C ASP A 308 -12.20 46.16 -2.96
N LYS A 309 -12.86 45.01 -2.84
CA LYS A 309 -13.91 44.55 -3.78
C LYS A 309 -15.13 45.49 -3.81
N LYS A 310 -15.56 46.00 -2.65
CA LYS A 310 -16.69 46.93 -2.56
C LYS A 310 -16.38 48.24 -3.29
N HIS A 311 -15.21 48.82 -3.04
CA HIS A 311 -14.79 50.06 -3.71
C HIS A 311 -14.57 49.86 -5.21
N GLU A 312 -14.11 48.69 -5.65
CA GLU A 312 -14.00 48.38 -7.08
C GLU A 312 -15.36 48.33 -7.76
N ASN A 313 -16.37 47.74 -7.12
CA ASN A 313 -17.75 47.71 -7.64
C ASN A 313 -18.38 49.11 -7.68
N GLU A 314 -18.20 49.92 -6.64
CA GLU A 314 -18.69 51.31 -6.59
C GLU A 314 -18.07 52.16 -7.72
N ARG A 315 -16.78 51.97 -8.01
CA ARG A 315 -16.11 52.66 -9.14
C ARG A 315 -16.62 52.22 -10.50
N ARG A 316 -16.96 50.94 -10.67
CA ARG A 316 -17.54 50.44 -11.93
C ARG A 316 -18.94 51.02 -12.16
N ASN A 317 -19.79 50.99 -11.14
CA ASN A 317 -21.17 51.51 -11.23
C ASN A 317 -21.24 53.03 -11.45
N ASN A 318 -20.24 53.80 -11.02
CA ASN A 318 -20.18 55.25 -11.24
C ASN A 318 -19.59 55.64 -12.61
N ASN A 319 -19.06 54.68 -13.37
CA ASN A 319 -18.46 54.87 -14.69
C ASN A 319 -19.29 54.27 -15.84
N GLU A 320 -20.44 53.66 -15.53
CA GLU A 320 -21.47 53.19 -16.48
C GLU A 320 -22.61 54.21 -16.57
#